data_AF-A0A6H5K3G6-F1
#
_entry.id   AF-A0A6H5K3G6-F1
#
_cell.length_a   1.000
_cell.length_b   1.000
_cell.length_c   1.000
_cell.angle_alpha   90.00
_cell.angle_beta   90.00
_cell.angle_gamma   90.00
#
_symmetry.space_group_name_H-M   'P 1'
#
loop_
_entity.id
_entity.type
_entity.pdbx_description
1 polymer ?
#
loop_
_entity_poly.entity_id
_entity_poly.type
_entity_poly.pdbx_seq_one_letter_code
_entity_poly.pdbx_strand_id
1 'polypeptide(L)'
;MIEGGMTSPNERVSNSRMASANIEPAGAAALRSPSGARCVATSPAPASLSGSSPSEKRTRPPGPPPPVPGARSLPLRPAPAPPFDDKCEYASDDVLLFWKPPSVFSQWTPSAFDVLGVRYSCGEQLMMSEKAKLFGYLTSYDKIMAATDPKTQKFLGRNVRPFDYAEWERRREETVLTGSYAKFAQTMT
;
A
#
# COMPACT_ATOMS: atom_id res chain seq x y z
N MET A 1 -46.52 -49.60 10.70
CA MET A 1 -47.40 -48.43 10.58
C MET A 1 -47.19 -47.60 11.83
N ILE A 2 -46.26 -46.63 11.83
CA ILE A 2 -46.44 -45.20 11.43
C ILE A 2 -47.09 -44.42 12.59
N GLU A 3 -46.26 -43.76 13.41
CA GLU A 3 -46.18 -42.29 13.68
C GLU A 3 -47.01 -41.89 14.91
N GLY A 4 -46.63 -40.96 15.79
CA GLY A 4 -45.74 -39.81 15.70
C GLY A 4 -46.49 -38.65 16.39
N GLY A 5 -45.86 -37.93 17.33
CA GLY A 5 -46.56 -36.88 18.07
C GLY A 5 -45.72 -36.18 19.13
N MET A 6 -44.61 -35.57 18.71
CA MET A 6 -43.88 -34.58 19.50
C MET A 6 -44.74 -33.33 19.73
N THR A 7 -44.79 -32.85 20.97
CA THR A 7 -45.14 -31.45 21.28
C THR A 7 -44.06 -30.86 22.18
N SER A 8 -43.28 -29.90 21.66
CA SER A 8 -42.47 -28.98 22.45
C SER A 8 -42.51 -27.60 21.80
N PRO A 9 -43.00 -26.54 22.46
CA PRO A 9 -42.99 -25.21 21.90
C PRO A 9 -41.74 -24.42 22.36
N ASN A 10 -40.83 -24.30 21.40
CA ASN A 10 -39.99 -23.16 21.03
C ASN A 10 -39.78 -22.02 22.06
N GLU A 11 -38.55 -21.95 22.56
CA GLU A 11 -38.01 -20.91 23.43
C GLU A 11 -37.66 -19.64 22.62
N ARG A 12 -38.03 -18.50 23.19
CA ARG A 12 -37.98 -17.17 22.58
C ARG A 12 -36.58 -16.58 22.73
N VAL A 13 -35.77 -16.59 21.66
CA VAL A 13 -34.48 -15.89 21.64
C VAL A 13 -34.73 -14.38 21.48
N SER A 14 -34.49 -13.65 22.57
CA SER A 14 -34.51 -12.19 22.62
C SER A 14 -33.29 -11.60 21.91
N ASN A 15 -33.52 -10.91 20.79
CA ASN A 15 -32.50 -10.06 20.15
C ASN A 15 -32.30 -8.79 20.99
N SER A 16 -31.19 -8.71 21.72
CA SER A 16 -30.76 -7.50 22.42
C SER A 16 -30.13 -6.51 21.43
N ARG A 17 -30.81 -5.38 21.22
CA ARG A 17 -30.27 -4.18 20.56
C ARG A 17 -29.21 -3.54 21.48
N MET A 18 -27.93 -3.61 21.11
CA MET A 18 -26.93 -2.71 21.68
C MET A 18 -27.09 -1.32 21.05
N ALA A 19 -27.37 -0.36 21.91
CA ALA A 19 -27.60 1.04 21.59
C ALA A 19 -26.30 1.75 21.16
N SER A 20 -26.43 2.66 20.20
CA SER A 20 -25.41 3.65 19.83
C SER A 20 -25.15 4.59 21.00
N ALA A 21 -23.89 4.74 21.41
CA ALA A 21 -23.45 5.78 22.35
C ALA A 21 -22.61 6.83 21.59
N ASN A 22 -23.08 8.08 21.63
CA ASN A 22 -22.34 9.26 21.20
C ASN A 22 -21.20 9.54 22.18
N ILE A 23 -20.01 9.90 21.68
CA ILE A 23 -18.86 10.34 22.50
C ILE A 23 -18.30 11.62 21.89
N GLU A 24 -18.24 12.69 22.70
CA GLU A 24 -17.55 13.95 22.39
C GLU A 24 -16.02 13.82 22.58
N PRO A 25 -15.18 14.57 21.82
CA PRO A 25 -13.72 14.45 21.90
C PRO A 25 -13.11 15.35 22.98
N ALA A 26 -12.20 14.78 23.79
CA ALA A 26 -11.39 15.51 24.75
C ALA A 26 -10.00 15.89 24.19
N GLY A 27 -9.69 17.18 24.32
CA GLY A 27 -8.42 17.93 24.28
C GLY A 27 -7.10 17.24 23.90
N ALA A 28 -6.45 17.78 22.86
CA ALA A 28 -5.05 17.54 22.52
C ALA A 28 -4.10 18.44 23.33
N ALA A 29 -3.01 17.87 23.85
CA ALA A 29 -1.88 18.60 24.43
C ALA A 29 -0.58 18.25 23.68
N ALA A 30 0.17 19.29 23.31
CA ALA A 30 1.32 19.27 22.40
C ALA A 30 2.62 18.76 23.04
N LEU A 31 3.44 18.06 22.25
CA LEU A 31 4.83 17.71 22.57
C LEU A 31 5.80 18.54 21.70
N ARG A 32 6.84 19.08 22.33
CA ARG A 32 7.93 19.88 21.74
C ARG A 32 9.09 18.99 21.28
N SER A 33 9.70 19.32 20.14
CA SER A 33 10.96 18.75 19.63
C SER A 33 12.19 19.61 19.98
N PRO A 34 13.38 19.01 20.00
CA PRO A 34 14.61 19.67 19.52
C PRO A 34 15.39 18.74 18.54
N SER A 35 15.68 19.17 17.31
CA SER A 35 16.84 19.97 16.88
C SER A 35 18.20 19.25 16.89
N GLY A 36 18.70 18.92 15.69
CA GLY A 36 20.10 19.16 15.31
C GLY A 36 21.04 17.95 15.21
N ALA A 37 21.52 17.64 14.00
CA ALA A 37 22.95 17.47 13.70
C ALA A 37 23.16 17.27 12.18
N ARG A 38 24.08 18.06 11.63
CA ARG A 38 24.41 18.20 10.21
C ARG A 38 25.73 17.46 9.97
N CYS A 39 25.76 16.48 9.06
CA CYS A 39 27.00 15.78 8.70
C CYS A 39 27.74 16.50 7.57
N VAL A 40 29.02 16.78 7.79
CA VAL A 40 29.96 17.37 6.82
C VAL A 40 30.78 16.23 6.21
N ALA A 41 30.88 16.17 4.88
CA ALA A 41 31.75 15.23 4.18
C ALA A 41 32.79 16.00 3.36
N THR A 42 34.06 15.72 3.64
CA THR A 42 35.26 16.24 3.00
C THR A 42 35.53 15.51 1.69
N SER A 43 35.90 16.23 0.63
CA SER A 43 36.31 15.67 -0.67
C SER A 43 37.82 15.76 -0.85
N PRO A 44 38.51 14.77 -1.47
CA PRO A 44 39.86 14.96 -1.99
C PRO A 44 39.85 15.19 -3.52
N ALA A 45 40.79 16.01 -3.97
CA ALA A 45 41.04 16.39 -5.37
C ALA A 45 41.82 15.31 -6.15
N PRO A 46 41.73 15.27 -7.49
CA PRO A 46 42.68 14.52 -8.30
C PRO A 46 43.69 15.40 -9.06
N ALA A 47 44.88 14.81 -9.22
CA ALA A 47 46.08 15.37 -9.80
C ALA A 47 46.08 15.46 -11.33
N SER A 48 46.82 16.45 -11.81
CA SER A 48 47.16 16.75 -13.21
C SER A 48 48.16 15.75 -13.80
N LEU A 49 47.93 15.28 -15.02
CA LEU A 49 48.98 14.72 -15.89
C LEU A 49 48.83 15.27 -17.32
N SER A 50 49.90 15.93 -17.74
CA SER A 50 50.17 16.47 -19.08
C SER A 50 50.62 15.36 -20.03
N GLY A 51 50.06 15.33 -21.24
CA GLY A 51 50.56 14.52 -22.35
C GLY A 51 50.29 15.21 -23.69
N SER A 52 51.36 15.64 -24.36
CA SER A 52 51.34 16.24 -25.70
C SER A 52 51.03 15.18 -26.76
N SER A 53 50.16 15.49 -27.73
CA SER A 53 49.92 14.67 -28.93
C SER A 53 50.18 15.47 -30.23
N PRO A 54 50.62 14.82 -31.32
CA PRO A 54 51.05 15.51 -32.54
C PRO A 54 49.88 15.82 -33.49
N SER A 55 49.99 16.92 -34.23
CA SER A 55 49.02 17.38 -35.23
C SER A 55 48.86 16.41 -36.42
N GLU A 56 47.70 15.77 -36.51
CA GLU A 56 47.21 15.14 -37.74
C GLU A 56 46.37 16.12 -38.57
N LYS A 57 46.71 16.29 -39.85
CA LYS A 57 45.98 17.13 -40.81
C LYS A 57 44.61 16.52 -41.08
N ARG A 58 43.57 17.19 -40.60
CA ARG A 58 42.15 16.79 -40.74
C ARG A 58 41.64 17.10 -42.15
N THR A 59 41.59 16.11 -43.04
CA THR A 59 40.80 16.19 -44.28
C THR A 59 39.33 16.17 -43.92
N ARG A 60 38.54 17.15 -44.40
CA ARG A 60 37.09 17.16 -44.15
C ARG A 60 36.44 15.95 -44.85
N PRO A 61 35.56 15.20 -44.17
CA PRO A 61 34.78 14.16 -44.82
C PRO A 61 33.85 14.80 -45.87
N PRO A 62 33.51 14.07 -46.95
CA PRO A 62 32.56 14.56 -47.94
C PRO A 62 31.20 14.85 -47.29
N GLY A 63 30.57 15.94 -47.73
CA GLY A 63 29.26 16.37 -47.23
C GLY A 63 28.16 15.35 -47.55
N PRO A 64 27.04 15.39 -46.81
CA PRO A 64 25.94 14.45 -47.02
C PRO A 64 25.36 14.59 -48.44
N PRO A 65 24.86 13.49 -49.04
CA PRO A 65 24.21 13.54 -50.34
C PRO A 65 22.96 14.43 -50.29
N PRO A 66 22.56 15.02 -51.43
CA PRO A 66 21.36 15.86 -51.49
C PRO A 66 20.11 15.05 -51.11
N PRO A 67 19.10 15.70 -50.50
CA PRO A 67 17.88 15.03 -50.08
C PRO A 67 17.13 14.47 -51.28
N VAL A 68 16.66 13.23 -51.15
CA VAL A 68 15.90 12.53 -52.20
C VAL A 68 14.52 13.20 -52.35
N PRO A 69 14.13 13.70 -53.53
CA PRO A 69 12.81 14.31 -53.72
C PRO A 69 11.70 13.28 -53.51
N GLY A 70 10.72 13.61 -52.65
CA GLY A 70 9.53 12.77 -52.45
C GLY A 70 9.54 11.84 -51.23
N ALA A 71 10.58 11.88 -50.39
CA ALA A 71 10.54 11.22 -49.08
C ALA A 71 9.57 11.97 -48.15
N ARG A 72 8.32 11.52 -48.11
CA ARG A 72 7.35 11.95 -47.08
C ARG A 72 7.95 11.60 -45.72
N SER A 73 8.22 12.60 -44.90
CA SER A 73 8.64 12.39 -43.51
C SER A 73 7.58 11.57 -42.81
N LEU A 74 7.88 10.31 -42.52
CA LEU A 74 7.07 9.50 -41.64
C LEU A 74 6.94 10.26 -40.31
N PRO A 75 5.76 10.29 -39.68
CA PRO A 75 5.63 10.87 -38.35
C PRO A 75 6.70 10.22 -37.46
N LEU A 76 7.46 11.07 -36.75
CA LEU A 76 8.47 10.60 -35.82
C LEU A 76 7.79 9.59 -34.90
N ARG A 77 8.26 8.35 -34.89
CA ARG A 77 7.73 7.32 -34.01
C ARG A 77 7.70 7.92 -32.60
N PRO A 78 6.57 7.84 -31.86
CA PRO A 78 6.54 8.34 -30.50
C PRO A 78 7.74 7.74 -29.75
N ALA A 79 8.38 8.58 -28.94
CA ALA A 79 9.54 8.16 -28.16
C ALA A 79 9.20 6.83 -27.47
N PRO A 80 10.13 5.86 -27.46
CA PRO A 80 9.87 4.61 -26.76
C PRO A 80 9.44 4.95 -25.33
N ALA A 81 8.39 4.28 -24.85
CA ALA A 81 7.99 4.42 -23.46
C ALA A 81 9.24 4.24 -22.57
N PRO A 82 9.37 5.02 -21.49
CA PRO A 82 10.50 4.85 -20.59
C PRO A 82 10.60 3.37 -20.18
N PRO A 83 11.82 2.86 -19.94
CA PRO A 83 12.00 1.50 -19.43
C PRO A 83 11.05 1.27 -18.26
N PHE A 84 10.41 0.10 -18.21
CA PHE A 84 9.59 -0.28 -17.06
C PHE A 84 10.47 -0.24 -15.82
N ASP A 85 10.37 0.85 -15.07
CA ASP A 85 11.10 1.05 -13.84
C ASP A 85 10.41 0.23 -12.77
N ASP A 86 11.09 -0.78 -12.26
CA ASP A 86 10.54 -1.66 -11.22
C ASP A 86 10.51 -0.98 -9.84
N LYS A 87 10.96 0.28 -9.74
CA LYS A 87 11.20 1.05 -8.50
C LYS A 87 9.97 1.66 -7.81
N CYS A 88 8.77 1.15 -8.09
CA CYS A 88 7.51 1.50 -7.41
C CYS A 88 6.93 2.87 -7.79
N GLU A 89 5.73 2.82 -8.34
CA GLU A 89 4.89 3.95 -8.77
C GLU A 89 5.26 4.55 -10.14
N TYR A 90 4.26 4.64 -11.02
CA TYR A 90 4.29 5.41 -12.26
C TYR A 90 3.15 6.42 -12.22
N ALA A 91 3.48 7.70 -12.29
CA ALA A 91 2.51 8.78 -12.31
C ALA A 91 2.46 9.43 -13.71
N SER A 92 1.25 9.58 -14.22
CA SER A 92 0.93 10.52 -15.30
C SER A 92 0.08 11.67 -14.73
N ASP A 93 -0.35 12.60 -15.59
CA ASP A 93 -1.24 13.71 -15.19
C ASP A 93 -2.62 13.22 -14.70
N ASP A 94 -3.08 12.06 -15.17
CA ASP A 94 -4.42 11.53 -14.89
C ASP A 94 -4.43 10.37 -13.89
N VAL A 95 -3.38 9.56 -13.86
CA VAL A 95 -3.37 8.31 -13.10
C VAL A 95 -2.04 8.07 -12.40
N LEU A 96 -2.12 7.45 -11.23
CA LEU A 96 -0.98 6.90 -10.52
C LEU A 96 -1.14 5.37 -10.45
N LEU A 97 -0.21 4.66 -11.08
CA LEU A 97 -0.13 3.21 -11.07
C LEU A 97 0.86 2.77 -10.01
N PHE A 98 0.48 1.83 -9.13
CA PHE A 98 1.34 1.29 -8.08
C PHE A 98 1.21 -0.23 -8.02
N TRP A 99 2.32 -0.97 -7.87
CA TRP A 99 2.31 -2.44 -7.96
C TRP A 99 3.24 -3.16 -6.98
N LYS A 100 4.14 -2.46 -6.29
CA LYS A 100 4.99 -3.02 -5.23
C LYS A 100 5.06 -2.05 -4.04
N PRO A 101 5.01 -2.53 -2.79
CA PRO A 101 5.36 -1.70 -1.64
C PRO A 101 6.89 -1.41 -1.63
N PRO A 102 7.33 -0.29 -1.03
CA PRO A 102 6.50 0.69 -0.33
C PRO A 102 5.77 1.63 -1.31
N SER A 103 4.47 1.82 -1.06
CA SER A 103 3.61 2.77 -1.76
C SER A 103 2.55 3.26 -0.79
N VAL A 104 2.36 4.58 -0.66
CA VAL A 104 1.41 5.12 0.33
C VAL A 104 -0.02 4.61 0.08
N PHE A 105 -0.34 4.25 -1.17
CA PHE A 105 -1.64 3.70 -1.57
C PHE A 105 -1.81 2.21 -1.26
N SER A 106 -0.70 1.48 -1.04
CA SER A 106 -0.74 0.04 -0.75
C SER A 106 -1.15 -0.26 0.70
N GLN A 107 -2.04 -1.24 0.90
CA GLN A 107 -2.43 -1.74 2.23
C GLN A 107 -1.31 -2.49 2.94
N TRP A 108 -0.28 -2.90 2.20
CA TRP A 108 0.90 -3.61 2.71
C TRP A 108 2.00 -2.66 3.18
N THR A 109 1.86 -1.36 2.92
CA THR A 109 2.83 -0.37 3.39
C THR A 109 2.70 -0.20 4.89
N PRO A 110 3.80 -0.31 5.65
CA PRO A 110 3.81 -0.01 7.09
C PRO A 110 3.25 1.39 7.32
N SER A 111 2.20 1.49 8.11
CA SER A 111 1.49 2.72 8.44
C SER A 111 0.77 2.47 9.74
N ALA A 112 1.27 3.03 10.83
CA ALA A 112 0.70 2.80 12.14
C ALA A 112 -0.50 3.74 12.35
N PHE A 113 -1.67 3.17 12.64
CA PHE A 113 -2.91 3.92 12.88
C PHE A 113 -3.80 3.16 13.87
N ASP A 114 -4.74 3.88 14.46
CA ASP A 114 -5.63 3.41 15.51
C ASP A 114 -7.09 3.40 15.04
N VAL A 115 -7.80 2.30 15.27
CA VAL A 115 -9.25 2.17 15.01
C VAL A 115 -9.91 1.62 16.26
N LEU A 116 -10.88 2.36 16.82
CA LEU A 116 -11.59 1.99 18.05
C LEU A 116 -10.66 1.59 19.21
N GLY A 117 -9.54 2.31 19.36
CA GLY A 117 -8.54 2.05 20.42
C GLY A 117 -7.61 0.86 20.16
N VAL A 118 -7.70 0.20 19.00
CA VAL A 118 -6.77 -0.85 18.59
C VAL A 118 -5.77 -0.28 17.59
N ARG A 119 -4.48 -0.46 17.87
CA ARG A 119 -3.40 -0.03 16.99
C ARG A 119 -3.05 -1.11 15.98
N TYR A 120 -2.97 -0.73 14.71
CA TYR A 120 -2.56 -1.58 13.60
C TYR A 120 -1.27 -1.06 12.99
N SER A 121 -0.44 -1.97 12.49
CA SER A 121 0.84 -1.68 11.83
C SER A 121 0.71 -1.36 10.34
N CYS A 122 -0.36 -1.82 9.70
CA CYS A 122 -0.71 -1.54 8.31
C CYS A 122 -2.17 -1.93 8.03
N GLY A 123 -2.66 -1.63 6.82
CA GLY A 123 -4.03 -1.95 6.41
C GLY A 123 -4.33 -3.45 6.33
N GLU A 124 -3.35 -4.25 5.87
CA GLU A 124 -3.50 -5.71 5.81
C GLU A 124 -3.72 -6.34 7.19
N GLN A 125 -3.05 -5.84 8.23
CA GLN A 125 -3.23 -6.32 9.60
C GLN A 125 -4.66 -6.13 10.07
N LEU A 126 -5.21 -4.92 9.88
CA LEU A 126 -6.59 -4.60 10.23
C LEU A 126 -7.56 -5.50 9.46
N MET A 127 -7.41 -5.61 8.15
CA MET A 127 -8.33 -6.41 7.33
C MET A 127 -8.39 -7.86 7.80
N MET A 128 -7.23 -8.48 8.06
CA MET A 128 -7.18 -9.88 8.46
C MET A 128 -7.62 -10.09 9.91
N SER A 129 -7.32 -9.14 10.81
CA SER A 129 -7.75 -9.21 12.21
C SER A 129 -9.26 -9.03 12.34
N GLU A 130 -9.86 -8.08 11.63
CA GLU A 130 -11.31 -7.88 11.62
C GLU A 130 -12.04 -9.08 10.99
N LYS A 131 -11.46 -9.69 9.96
CA LYS A 131 -11.95 -10.97 9.43
C LYS A 131 -11.93 -12.08 10.49
N ALA A 132 -10.84 -12.20 11.26
CA ALA A 132 -10.76 -13.19 12.33
C ALA A 132 -11.78 -12.93 13.45
N LYS A 133 -12.00 -11.66 13.82
CA LYS A 133 -13.03 -11.26 14.79
C LYS A 133 -14.45 -11.58 14.30
N LEU A 134 -14.75 -11.29 13.03
CA LEU A 134 -16.05 -11.56 12.42
C LEU A 134 -16.46 -13.03 12.54
N PHE A 135 -15.52 -13.95 12.36
CA PHE A 135 -15.77 -15.39 12.47
C PHE A 135 -15.47 -15.99 13.84
N GLY A 136 -15.19 -15.16 14.86
CA GLY A 136 -14.90 -15.61 16.22
C GLY A 136 -13.60 -16.42 16.36
N TYR A 137 -12.68 -16.35 15.38
CA TYR A 137 -11.45 -17.14 15.38
C TYR A 137 -10.30 -16.42 16.08
N LEU A 138 -10.46 -16.23 17.39
CA LEU A 138 -9.59 -15.38 18.21
C LEU A 138 -8.12 -15.83 18.23
N THR A 139 -7.86 -17.14 18.14
CA THR A 139 -6.48 -17.64 18.06
C THR A 139 -5.73 -17.17 16.81
N SER A 140 -6.43 -16.93 15.70
CA SER A 140 -5.84 -16.32 14.50
C SER A 140 -5.75 -14.81 14.63
N TYR A 141 -6.76 -14.18 15.24
CA TYR A 141 -6.71 -12.75 15.56
C TYR A 141 -5.43 -12.40 16.34
N ASP A 142 -5.15 -13.11 17.44
CA ASP A 142 -3.96 -12.87 18.26
C ASP A 142 -2.66 -13.03 17.47
N LYS A 143 -2.58 -14.07 16.63
CA LYS A 143 -1.42 -14.29 15.75
C LYS A 143 -1.25 -13.19 14.71
N ILE A 144 -2.35 -12.68 14.16
CA ILE A 144 -2.34 -11.57 13.19
C ILE A 144 -1.89 -10.28 13.88
N MET A 145 -2.40 -10.00 15.08
CA MET A 145 -2.02 -8.82 15.86
C MET A 145 -0.56 -8.87 16.30
N ALA A 146 0.00 -10.05 16.53
CA ALA A 146 1.41 -10.24 16.86
C ALA A 146 2.36 -10.21 15.62
N ALA A 147 1.84 -10.40 14.41
CA ALA A 147 2.66 -10.46 13.20
C ALA A 147 3.05 -9.06 12.69
N THR A 148 4.34 -8.86 12.41
CA THR A 148 4.89 -7.58 11.91
C THR A 148 4.96 -7.49 10.39
N ASP A 149 4.88 -8.63 9.69
CA ASP A 149 5.00 -8.72 8.24
C ASP A 149 3.61 -8.91 7.57
N PRO A 150 3.23 -8.05 6.60
CA PRO A 150 1.94 -8.15 5.89
C PRO A 150 1.71 -9.48 5.19
N LYS A 151 2.77 -10.12 4.67
CA LYS A 151 2.65 -11.43 4.02
C LYS A 151 2.20 -12.50 5.02
N THR A 152 2.73 -12.46 6.23
CA THR A 152 2.36 -13.33 7.35
C THR A 152 0.94 -13.05 7.82
N GLN A 153 0.57 -11.78 8.00
CA GLN A 153 -0.80 -11.38 8.37
C GLN A 153 -1.82 -11.91 7.35
N LYS A 154 -1.55 -11.75 6.06
CA LYS A 154 -2.41 -12.27 4.98
C LYS A 154 -2.49 -13.78 4.97
N PHE A 155 -1.36 -14.46 5.20
CA PHE A 155 -1.34 -15.92 5.29
C PHE A 155 -2.25 -16.41 6.43
N LEU A 156 -2.16 -15.81 7.62
CA LEU A 156 -3.01 -16.14 8.76
C LEU A 156 -4.49 -15.85 8.48
N GLY A 157 -4.81 -14.70 7.89
CA GLY A 157 -6.18 -14.31 7.53
C GLY A 157 -6.84 -15.19 6.45
N ARG A 158 -6.06 -15.82 5.57
CA ARG A 158 -6.57 -16.85 4.64
C ARG A 158 -6.97 -18.15 5.35
N ASN A 159 -6.34 -18.44 6.48
CA ASN A 159 -6.56 -19.65 7.27
C ASN A 159 -7.58 -19.47 8.40
N VAL A 160 -8.30 -18.33 8.45
CA VAL A 160 -9.39 -18.11 9.42
C VAL A 160 -10.50 -19.14 9.26
N ARG A 161 -10.92 -19.78 10.35
CA ARG A 161 -12.00 -20.78 10.38
C ARG A 161 -12.89 -20.61 11.63
N PRO A 162 -14.22 -20.79 11.55
CA PRO A 162 -14.99 -21.04 10.33
C PRO A 162 -14.91 -19.86 9.35
N PHE A 163 -15.26 -20.07 8.07
CA PHE A 163 -15.24 -19.02 7.05
C PHE A 163 -16.48 -19.12 6.18
N ASP A 164 -17.25 -18.03 6.14
CA ASP A 164 -18.37 -17.85 5.23
C ASP A 164 -18.04 -16.70 4.27
N TYR A 165 -17.99 -17.02 2.98
CA TYR A 165 -17.67 -16.04 1.95
C TYR A 165 -18.75 -14.96 1.83
N ALA A 166 -20.04 -15.32 1.93
CA ALA A 166 -21.14 -14.38 1.78
C ALA A 166 -21.23 -13.40 2.96
N GLU A 167 -20.93 -13.87 4.18
CA GLU A 167 -20.77 -12.98 5.33
C GLU A 167 -19.55 -12.06 5.16
N TRP A 168 -18.41 -12.59 4.71
CA TRP A 168 -17.22 -11.77 4.48
C TRP A 168 -17.46 -10.72 3.39
N GLU A 169 -18.13 -11.08 2.29
CA GLU A 169 -18.46 -10.18 1.19
C GLU A 169 -19.26 -8.96 1.68
N ARG A 170 -20.23 -9.17 2.57
CA ARG A 170 -21.06 -8.11 3.15
C ARG A 170 -20.29 -7.14 4.05
N ARG A 171 -19.17 -7.57 4.63
CA ARG A 171 -18.41 -6.80 5.64
C ARG A 171 -17.07 -6.25 5.13
N ARG A 172 -16.47 -6.87 4.11
CA ARG A 172 -15.09 -6.58 3.69
C ARG A 172 -14.91 -5.14 3.20
N GLU A 173 -15.90 -4.59 2.49
CA GLU A 173 -15.79 -3.25 1.91
C GLU A 173 -15.75 -2.17 2.99
N GLU A 174 -16.69 -2.21 3.94
CA GLU A 174 -16.71 -1.33 5.11
C GLU A 174 -15.43 -1.47 5.94
N THR A 175 -14.92 -2.69 6.08
CA THR A 175 -13.66 -2.97 6.80
C THR A 175 -12.47 -2.29 6.12
N VAL A 176 -12.35 -2.43 4.79
CA VAL A 176 -11.28 -1.81 3.99
C VAL A 176 -11.40 -0.29 3.99
N LEU A 177 -12.62 0.24 3.88
CA LEU A 177 -12.88 1.67 3.88
C LEU A 177 -12.50 2.29 5.23
N THR A 178 -12.93 1.68 6.33
CA THR A 178 -12.61 2.13 7.69
C THR A 178 -11.10 2.14 7.93
N GLY A 179 -10.42 1.05 7.56
CA GLY A 179 -8.96 0.96 7.69
C GLY A 179 -8.22 1.95 6.81
N SER A 180 -8.66 2.13 5.56
CA SER A 180 -8.05 3.08 4.63
C SER A 180 -8.24 4.52 5.12
N TYR A 181 -9.45 4.88 5.57
CA TYR A 181 -9.74 6.19 6.12
C TYR A 181 -8.85 6.49 7.34
N ALA A 182 -8.80 5.58 8.32
CA ALA A 182 -7.96 5.76 9.51
C ALA A 182 -6.47 5.88 9.16
N LYS A 183 -5.97 5.01 8.27
CA LYS A 183 -4.60 5.05 7.77
C LYS A 183 -4.26 6.42 7.18
N PHE A 184 -5.06 6.93 6.25
CA PHE A 184 -4.77 8.22 5.61
C PHE A 184 -5.01 9.41 6.54
N ALA A 185 -6.03 9.37 7.39
CA ALA A 185 -6.31 10.44 8.34
C ALA A 185 -5.21 10.62 9.41
N GLN A 186 -4.50 9.54 9.76
CA GLN A 186 -3.55 9.55 10.88
C GLN A 186 -2.07 9.46 10.46
N THR A 187 -1.77 8.91 9.29
CA THR A 187 -0.38 8.69 8.83
C THR A 187 0.10 9.72 7.82
N MET A 188 -0.79 10.47 7.15
CA MET A 188 -0.43 11.32 6.00
C MET A 188 0.12 12.71 6.39
N THR A 189 1.02 12.75 7.38
CA THR A 189 1.76 13.94 7.86
C THR A 189 3.25 13.72 7.75
#